data_AF-A0AAN8XEZ1-F1
#
_entry.id   AF-A0AAN8XEZ1-F1
#
_cell.length_a   1.000
_cell.length_b   1.000
_cell.length_c   1.000
_cell.angle_alpha   90.00
_cell.angle_beta   90.00
_cell.angle_gamma   90.00
#
_symmetry.space_group_name_H-M   'P 1'
#
loop_
_entity.id
_entity.type
_entity.pdbx_description
1 polymer ?
#
loop_
_entity_poly.entity_id
_entity_poly.type
_entity_poly.pdbx_seq_one_letter_code
_entity_poly.pdbx_strand_id
1 'polypeptide(L)'
;MLYVRLLLLLLSHRLLLQHGADPNQRDAVGNTALHLAVCTSHIPTVTLLLRAGTNIRQADNQGYSPLQLARSKLKLLQRYGNSSSQEIKRHVYQVIEMMQTYLECSGSSEEAELLSSFSNQLSLSDSREQVENDIQTLLNSLNDLSLVQSNVS
;
A
#
# COMPACT_ATOMS: atom_id res chain seq x y z
N MET A 1 -3.17 -13.88 -19.07
CA MET A 1 -1.72 -14.15 -18.88
C MET A 1 -1.12 -13.49 -17.62
N LEU A 2 -1.50 -12.25 -17.23
CA LEU A 2 -1.01 -11.65 -15.97
C LEU A 2 -1.40 -12.43 -14.69
N TYR A 3 -2.64 -12.94 -14.63
CA TYR A 3 -3.17 -13.59 -13.41
C TYR A 3 -2.40 -14.86 -12.99
N VAL A 4 -1.96 -15.66 -13.97
CA VAL A 4 -1.19 -16.89 -13.73
C VAL A 4 0.24 -16.57 -13.28
N ARG A 5 0.83 -15.49 -13.78
CA ARG A 5 2.15 -14.99 -13.36
C ARG A 5 2.11 -14.41 -11.95
N LEU A 6 1.01 -13.75 -11.59
CA LEU A 6 0.72 -13.22 -10.25
C LEU A 6 0.53 -14.36 -9.22
N LEU A 7 -0.23 -15.41 -9.59
CA LEU A 7 -0.42 -16.61 -8.77
C LEU A 7 0.86 -17.42 -8.60
N LEU A 8 1.67 -17.53 -9.66
CA LEU A 8 3.01 -18.13 -9.58
C LEU A 8 3.91 -17.33 -8.65
N LEU A 9 3.88 -16.00 -8.69
CA LEU A 9 4.59 -15.13 -7.74
C LEU A 9 4.10 -15.36 -6.29
N LEU A 10 2.79 -15.48 -6.05
CA LEU A 10 2.24 -15.70 -4.71
C LEU A 10 2.60 -17.07 -4.14
N LEU A 11 2.56 -18.13 -4.96
CA LEU A 11 2.98 -19.48 -4.57
C LEU A 11 4.50 -19.59 -4.44
N SER A 12 5.25 -18.88 -5.29
CA SER A 12 6.71 -18.88 -5.25
C SER A 12 7.23 -18.13 -4.03
N HIS A 13 6.58 -17.07 -3.55
CA HIS A 13 7.06 -16.27 -2.40
C HIS A 13 7.25 -17.07 -1.10
N ARG A 14 6.31 -17.96 -0.74
CA ARG A 14 6.49 -18.84 0.44
C ARG A 14 7.64 -19.83 0.25
N LEU A 15 7.81 -20.36 -0.97
CA LEU A 15 8.88 -21.30 -1.30
C LEU A 15 10.26 -20.60 -1.37
N LEU A 16 10.34 -19.43 -1.99
CA LEU A 16 11.57 -18.66 -2.20
C LEU A 16 12.15 -18.18 -0.86
N LEU A 17 11.31 -17.69 0.06
CA LEU A 17 11.77 -17.32 1.41
C LEU A 17 12.32 -18.52 2.20
N GLN A 18 11.77 -19.72 2.00
CA GLN A 18 12.31 -20.97 2.59
C GLN A 18 13.62 -21.43 1.93
N HIS A 19 13.91 -21.00 0.71
CA HIS A 19 15.13 -21.36 -0.04
C HIS A 19 16.20 -20.25 -0.05
N GLY A 20 16.08 -19.23 0.83
CA GLY A 20 17.09 -18.17 0.96
C GLY A 20 17.02 -17.07 -0.10
N ALA A 21 15.86 -16.90 -0.74
CA ALA A 21 15.66 -15.79 -1.66
C ALA A 21 15.72 -14.45 -0.94
N ASP A 22 16.47 -13.51 -1.52
CA ASP A 22 16.56 -12.16 -0.99
C ASP A 22 15.20 -11.45 -1.15
N PRO A 23 14.52 -11.08 -0.05
CA PRO A 23 13.25 -10.36 -0.10
C PRO A 23 13.37 -8.97 -0.74
N ASN A 24 14.60 -8.43 -0.82
CA ASN A 24 14.92 -7.13 -1.43
C ASN A 24 15.32 -7.22 -2.90
N GLN A 25 15.31 -8.44 -3.47
CA GLN A 25 15.61 -8.63 -4.88
C GLN A 25 14.71 -7.76 -5.74
N ARG A 26 15.34 -7.04 -6.66
CA ARG A 26 14.67 -6.15 -7.61
C ARG A 26 14.47 -6.86 -8.94
N ASP A 27 13.31 -6.64 -9.56
CA ASP A 27 13.04 -7.02 -10.94
C ASP A 27 13.63 -6.00 -11.95
N ALA A 28 13.35 -6.21 -13.25
CA ALA A 28 13.87 -5.37 -14.33
C ALA A 28 13.42 -3.89 -14.28
N VAL A 29 12.34 -3.58 -13.56
CA VAL A 29 11.83 -2.21 -13.37
C VAL A 29 12.12 -1.69 -11.96
N GLY A 30 12.93 -2.42 -11.19
CA GLY A 30 13.35 -2.00 -9.85
C GLY A 30 12.37 -2.38 -8.75
N ASN A 31 11.26 -3.07 -9.06
CA ASN A 31 10.28 -3.48 -8.07
C ASN A 31 10.84 -4.58 -7.19
N THR A 32 10.65 -4.42 -5.89
CA THR A 32 10.80 -5.52 -4.93
C THR A 32 9.52 -6.34 -4.85
N ALA A 33 9.61 -7.50 -4.19
CA ALA A 33 8.45 -8.28 -3.79
C ALA A 33 7.32 -7.44 -3.15
N LEU A 34 7.70 -6.46 -2.32
CA LEU A 34 6.75 -5.59 -1.62
C LEU A 34 6.02 -4.64 -2.56
N HIS A 35 6.68 -4.11 -3.60
CA HIS A 35 6.02 -3.30 -4.65
C HIS A 35 4.93 -4.11 -5.36
N LEU A 36 5.26 -5.34 -5.74
CA LEU A 36 4.32 -6.23 -6.43
C LEU A 36 3.14 -6.62 -5.53
N ALA A 37 3.40 -6.87 -4.23
CA ALA A 37 2.36 -7.20 -3.27
C ALA A 37 1.36 -6.06 -3.05
N VAL A 38 1.81 -4.80 -3.12
CA VAL A 38 0.92 -3.62 -3.04
C VAL A 38 -0.06 -3.58 -4.22
N CYS A 39 0.37 -4.02 -5.41
CA CYS A 39 -0.53 -4.11 -6.57
C CYS A 39 -1.61 -5.18 -6.38
N THR A 40 -1.32 -6.28 -5.69
CA THR A 40 -2.25 -7.42 -5.54
C THR A 40 -3.29 -7.25 -4.44
N SER A 41 -3.16 -6.23 -3.56
CA SER A 41 -4.03 -6.03 -2.39
C SER A 41 -4.14 -7.27 -1.47
N HIS A 42 -3.13 -8.15 -1.48
CA HIS A 42 -3.15 -9.39 -0.71
C HIS A 42 -2.41 -9.23 0.62
N ILE A 43 -3.14 -8.85 1.67
CA ILE A 43 -2.61 -8.52 3.00
C ILE A 43 -1.71 -9.61 3.58
N PRO A 44 -2.09 -10.91 3.56
CA PRO A 44 -1.23 -11.96 4.10
C PRO A 44 0.15 -12.03 3.44
N THR A 45 0.25 -11.65 2.16
CA THR A 45 1.53 -11.60 1.44
C THR A 45 2.36 -10.41 1.87
N VAL A 46 1.74 -9.25 2.02
CA VAL A 46 2.41 -8.04 2.49
C VAL A 46 2.96 -8.25 3.90
N THR A 47 2.15 -8.77 4.82
CA THR A 47 2.59 -9.07 6.19
C THR A 47 3.75 -10.06 6.22
N LEU A 48 3.71 -11.11 5.37
CA LEU A 48 4.81 -12.08 5.26
C LEU A 48 6.11 -11.42 4.78
N LEU A 49 6.03 -10.55 3.78
CA LEU A 49 7.17 -9.83 3.23
C LEU A 49 7.78 -8.84 4.21
N LEU A 50 6.93 -8.11 4.94
CA LEU A 50 7.38 -7.18 5.99
C LEU A 50 8.12 -7.94 7.10
N ARG A 51 7.57 -9.08 7.54
CA ARG A 51 8.23 -9.96 8.53
C ARG A 51 9.52 -10.61 8.02
N ALA A 52 9.70 -10.71 6.70
CA ALA A 52 10.92 -11.24 6.09
C ALA A 52 12.08 -10.22 6.07
N GLY A 53 11.90 -9.01 6.61
CA GLY A 53 12.95 -7.98 6.62
C GLY A 53 13.13 -7.27 5.28
N THR A 54 12.04 -7.11 4.53
CA THR A 54 12.05 -6.26 3.32
C THR A 54 12.42 -4.82 3.68
N ASN A 55 13.25 -4.19 2.85
CA ASN A 55 13.55 -2.78 2.89
C ASN A 55 12.33 -2.01 2.40
N ILE A 56 11.57 -1.55 3.38
CA ILE A 56 10.32 -0.82 3.22
C ILE A 56 10.48 0.53 2.49
N ARG A 57 11.68 1.13 2.53
CA ARG A 57 11.98 2.41 1.87
C ARG A 57 12.62 2.23 0.48
N GLN A 58 12.86 0.99 0.06
CA GLN A 58 13.48 0.73 -1.22
C GLN A 58 12.59 1.28 -2.34
N ALA A 59 13.14 2.15 -3.17
CA ALA A 59 12.42 2.69 -4.32
C ALA A 59 12.59 1.81 -5.57
N ASP A 60 11.53 1.78 -6.39
CA ASP A 60 11.59 1.28 -7.76
C ASP A 60 12.42 2.19 -8.68
N ASN A 61 12.53 1.87 -9.97
CA ASN A 61 13.29 2.70 -10.92
C ASN A 61 12.62 4.05 -11.22
N GLN A 62 11.38 4.27 -10.78
CA GLN A 62 10.66 5.54 -10.89
C GLN A 62 10.79 6.38 -9.62
N GLY A 63 11.51 5.89 -8.60
CA GLY A 63 11.70 6.58 -7.33
C GLY A 63 10.55 6.37 -6.34
N TYR A 64 9.59 5.48 -6.62
CA TYR A 64 8.48 5.19 -5.73
C TYR A 64 8.83 4.09 -4.76
N SER A 65 8.63 4.34 -3.46
CA SER A 65 8.59 3.28 -2.46
C SER A 65 7.27 2.50 -2.53
N PRO A 66 7.18 1.29 -1.93
CA PRO A 66 5.93 0.54 -1.85
C PRO A 66 4.78 1.35 -1.24
N LEU A 67 5.08 2.19 -0.23
CA LEU A 67 4.10 3.08 0.39
C LEU A 67 3.61 4.17 -0.57
N GLN A 68 4.52 4.79 -1.34
CA GLN A 68 4.15 5.79 -2.34
C GLN A 68 3.35 5.17 -3.50
N LEU A 69 3.63 3.92 -3.84
CA LEU A 69 2.87 3.17 -4.83
C LEU A 69 1.43 2.88 -4.35
N ALA A 70 1.27 2.53 -3.06
CA ALA A 70 -0.04 2.38 -2.42
C ALA A 70 -0.86 3.68 -2.46
N ARG A 71 -0.23 4.82 -2.16
CA ARG A 71 -0.86 6.15 -2.27
C ARG A 71 -1.26 6.50 -3.69
N SER A 72 -0.40 6.20 -4.66
CA SER A 72 -0.70 6.41 -6.08
C SER A 72 -1.90 5.57 -6.53
N LYS A 73 -2.02 4.34 -6.01
CA LYS A 73 -3.19 3.47 -6.24
C LYS A 73 -4.48 4.08 -5.66
N LEU A 74 -4.45 4.65 -4.45
CA LEU A 74 -5.60 5.38 -3.88
C LEU A 74 -6.04 6.53 -4.80
N LYS A 75 -5.09 7.33 -5.29
CA LYS A 75 -5.37 8.44 -6.21
C LYS A 75 -5.96 7.96 -7.55
N LEU A 76 -5.52 6.81 -8.05
CA LEU A 76 -6.08 6.21 -9.26
C LEU A 76 -7.51 5.69 -9.04
N LEU A 77 -7.79 5.08 -7.88
CA LEU A 77 -9.14 4.63 -7.53
C LEU A 77 -10.14 5.79 -7.51
N GLN A 78 -9.70 6.97 -7.07
CA GLN A 78 -10.50 8.20 -7.10
C GLN A 78 -10.82 8.66 -8.53
N ARG A 79 -9.88 8.51 -9.48
CA ARG A 79 -9.99 9.05 -10.84
C ARG A 79 -10.76 8.13 -11.81
N TYR A 80 -10.90 6.84 -11.50
CA TYR A 80 -11.50 5.82 -12.37
C TYR A 80 -12.91 5.35 -11.95
N GLY A 81 -13.61 6.10 -11.09
CA GLY A 81 -14.85 5.65 -10.46
C GLY A 81 -16.09 5.54 -11.37
N ASN A 82 -16.20 4.49 -12.19
CA ASN A 82 -17.51 3.91 -12.55
C ASN A 82 -17.94 2.80 -11.57
N SER A 83 -17.12 2.50 -10.55
CA SER A 83 -17.36 1.48 -9.53
C SER A 83 -18.33 1.95 -8.45
N SER A 84 -19.01 1.00 -7.79
CA SER A 84 -19.94 1.32 -6.70
C SER A 84 -19.21 1.87 -5.46
N SER A 85 -19.92 2.64 -4.62
CA SER A 85 -19.37 3.14 -3.35
C SER A 85 -18.80 2.02 -2.46
N GLN A 86 -19.44 0.85 -2.47
CA GLN A 86 -19.02 -0.32 -1.69
C GLN A 86 -17.72 -0.94 -2.21
N GLU A 87 -17.51 -0.96 -3.52
CA GLU A 87 -16.27 -1.45 -4.11
C GLU A 87 -15.11 -0.48 -3.85
N ILE A 88 -15.37 0.84 -3.94
CA ILE A 88 -14.38 1.87 -3.62
C ILE A 88 -13.97 1.73 -2.16
N LYS A 89 -14.94 1.67 -1.22
CA LYS A 89 -14.66 1.43 0.19
C LYS A 89 -13.79 0.20 0.40
N ARG A 90 -14.14 -0.94 -0.20
CA ARG A 90 -13.39 -2.20 -0.04
C ARG A 90 -11.93 -2.05 -0.49
N HIS A 91 -11.68 -1.45 -1.65
CA HIS A 91 -10.32 -1.26 -2.14
C HIS A 91 -9.53 -0.27 -1.29
N VAL A 92 -10.18 0.79 -0.81
CA VAL A 92 -9.58 1.80 0.05
C VAL A 92 -9.22 1.18 1.41
N TYR A 93 -10.12 0.42 2.01
CA TYR A 93 -9.85 -0.34 3.24
C TYR A 93 -8.65 -1.25 3.09
N GLN A 94 -8.57 -2.03 2.01
CA GLN A 94 -7.44 -2.92 1.77
C GLN A 94 -6.11 -2.16 1.65
N VAL A 95 -6.12 -0.99 1.02
CA VAL A 95 -4.91 -0.16 0.90
C VAL A 95 -4.54 0.45 2.25
N ILE A 96 -5.50 0.95 3.02
CA ILE A 96 -5.27 1.49 4.37
C ILE A 96 -4.71 0.42 5.29
N GLU A 97 -5.34 -0.76 5.36
CA GLU A 97 -4.92 -1.86 6.24
C GLU A 97 -3.51 -2.35 5.89
N MET A 98 -3.17 -2.38 4.61
CA MET A 98 -1.82 -2.63 4.13
C MET A 98 -0.83 -1.54 4.56
N MET A 99 -1.19 -0.27 4.45
CA MET A 99 -0.36 0.85 4.90
C MET A 99 -0.20 0.85 6.43
N GLN A 100 -1.24 0.51 7.20
CA GLN A 100 -1.17 0.34 8.65
C GLN A 100 -0.19 -0.77 9.02
N THR A 101 -0.30 -1.94 8.40
CA THR A 101 0.63 -3.06 8.59
C THR A 101 2.08 -2.65 8.30
N TYR A 102 2.28 -1.84 7.26
CA TYR A 102 3.59 -1.26 6.92
C TYR A 102 4.11 -0.35 8.04
N LEU A 103 3.26 0.52 8.58
CA LEU A 103 3.67 1.51 9.58
C LEU A 103 3.95 0.89 10.94
N GLU A 104 3.15 -0.10 11.35
CA GLU A 104 3.38 -0.93 12.54
C GLU A 104 4.76 -1.59 12.50
N CYS A 105 5.19 -2.07 11.33
CA CYS A 105 6.53 -2.65 11.15
C CYS A 105 7.64 -1.59 11.09
N SER A 106 7.33 -0.35 10.71
CA SER A 106 8.28 0.75 10.58
C SER A 106 8.48 1.59 11.86
N GLY A 107 7.57 1.46 12.84
CA GLY A 107 7.58 2.24 14.08
C GLY A 107 7.03 3.68 13.95
N SER A 108 6.43 4.05 12.82
CA SER A 108 5.90 5.39 12.59
C SER A 108 4.49 5.54 13.18
N SER A 109 4.40 6.10 14.39
CA SER A 109 3.13 6.26 15.15
C SER A 109 2.15 7.23 14.50
N GLU A 110 2.65 8.38 14.00
CA GLU A 110 1.79 9.48 13.52
C GLU A 110 1.00 9.12 12.26
N GLU A 111 1.65 8.50 11.28
CA GLU A 111 0.98 8.07 10.06
C GLU A 111 0.00 6.91 10.34
N ALA A 112 0.30 6.06 11.32
CA ALA A 112 -0.57 4.94 11.69
C ALA A 112 -1.84 5.41 12.40
N GLU A 113 -1.73 6.41 13.27
CA GLU A 113 -2.86 7.08 13.91
C GLU A 113 -3.77 7.75 12.88
N LEU A 114 -3.19 8.44 11.89
CA LEU A 114 -3.96 9.06 10.82
C LEU A 114 -4.72 8.06 9.97
N LEU A 115 -4.08 6.95 9.58
CA LEU A 115 -4.75 5.87 8.86
C LEU A 115 -5.86 5.21 9.70
N SER A 116 -5.66 5.10 11.01
CA SER A 116 -6.66 4.54 11.93
C SER A 116 -7.87 5.47 12.09
N SER A 117 -7.62 6.76 12.28
CA SER A 117 -8.66 7.80 12.29
C SER A 117 -9.45 7.79 10.99
N PHE A 118 -8.74 7.69 9.86
CA PHE A 118 -9.34 7.63 8.54
C PHE A 118 -10.19 6.37 8.32
N SER A 119 -9.70 5.20 8.74
CA SER A 119 -10.42 3.94 8.68
C SER A 119 -11.78 4.02 9.42
N ASN A 120 -11.79 4.72 10.56
CA ASN A 120 -13.01 5.01 11.31
C ASN A 120 -13.92 5.98 10.56
N GLN A 121 -13.39 7.07 9.99
CA GLN A 121 -14.18 8.01 9.20
C GLN A 121 -14.85 7.33 8.00
N LEU A 122 -14.08 6.57 7.22
CA LEU A 122 -14.56 5.83 6.05
C LEU A 122 -15.67 4.82 6.38
N SER A 123 -15.70 4.33 7.63
CA SER A 123 -16.72 3.38 8.11
C SER A 123 -18.08 4.04 8.24
N LEU A 124 -18.10 5.33 8.57
CA LEU A 124 -19.29 6.15 8.78
C LEU A 124 -19.83 6.75 7.47
N SER A 125 -19.07 6.68 6.38
CA SER A 125 -19.37 7.40 5.14
C SER A 125 -20.41 6.67 4.29
N ASP A 126 -21.70 6.99 4.37
CA ASP A 126 -22.72 6.21 3.65
C ASP A 126 -22.86 6.54 2.16
N SER A 127 -22.37 7.70 1.71
CA SER A 127 -22.48 8.16 0.33
C SER A 127 -21.15 8.09 -0.42
N ARG A 128 -21.24 7.96 -1.75
CA ARG A 128 -20.07 7.95 -2.62
C ARG A 128 -19.26 9.25 -2.51
N GLU A 129 -19.96 10.38 -2.46
CA GLU A 129 -19.33 11.71 -2.38
C GLU A 129 -18.60 11.89 -1.05
N GLN A 130 -19.17 11.39 0.06
CA GLN A 130 -18.50 11.38 1.36
C GLN A 130 -17.22 10.54 1.30
N VAL A 131 -17.30 9.32 0.75
CA VAL A 131 -16.14 8.44 0.57
C VAL A 131 -15.04 9.10 -0.27
N GLU A 132 -15.38 9.77 -1.36
CA GLU A 132 -14.42 10.47 -2.22
C GLU A 132 -13.78 11.68 -1.51
N ASN A 133 -14.55 12.45 -0.75
CA ASN A 133 -14.06 13.58 0.05
C ASN A 133 -13.13 13.13 1.18
N ASP A 134 -13.48 12.04 1.84
CA ASP A 134 -12.66 11.42 2.88
C ASP A 134 -11.31 11.00 2.27
N ILE A 135 -11.33 10.26 1.15
CA ILE A 135 -10.09 9.83 0.46
C ILE A 135 -9.23 11.04 0.07
N GLN A 136 -9.84 12.11 -0.43
CA GLN A 136 -9.12 13.34 -0.77
C GLN A 136 -8.47 13.97 0.47
N THR A 137 -9.19 14.00 1.59
CA THR A 137 -8.69 14.50 2.87
C THR A 137 -7.49 13.68 3.34
N LEU A 138 -7.56 12.34 3.28
CA LEU A 138 -6.44 11.46 3.60
C LEU A 138 -5.22 11.77 2.71
N LEU A 139 -5.43 11.85 1.39
CA LEU A 139 -4.35 12.10 0.45
C LEU A 139 -3.65 13.44 0.72
N ASN A 140 -4.40 14.48 1.09
CA ASN A 140 -3.86 15.78 1.45
C ASN A 140 -3.03 15.68 2.75
N SER A 141 -3.59 15.11 3.81
CA SER A 141 -2.89 14.93 5.09
C SER A 141 -1.59 14.13 4.96
N LEU A 142 -1.62 13.04 4.17
CA LEU A 142 -0.43 12.24 3.88
C LEU A 142 0.62 13.03 3.06
N ASN A 143 0.20 13.98 2.23
CA ASN A 143 1.11 14.81 1.44
C ASN A 143 1.83 15.81 2.34
N ASP A 144 1.10 16.44 3.25
CA ASP A 144 1.65 17.36 4.23
C ASP A 144 2.69 16.69 5.13
N LEU A 145 2.43 15.46 5.61
CA LEU A 145 3.41 14.67 6.38
C LEU A 145 4.67 14.33 5.59
N SER A 146 4.53 13.94 4.32
CA SER A 146 5.69 13.66 3.48
C SER A 146 6.54 14.90 3.20
N LEU A 147 5.94 16.09 3.12
CA LEU A 147 6.65 17.36 2.96
C LEU A 147 7.44 17.74 4.22
N VAL A 148 6.90 17.45 5.40
CA VAL A 148 7.58 17.70 6.68
C VAL A 148 8.81 16.80 6.85
N GLN A 149 8.72 15.51 6.50
CA GLN A 149 9.86 14.59 6.59
C GLN A 149 10.93 14.81 5.51
N SER A 150 10.61 15.49 4.40
CA SER A 150 11.56 15.81 3.32
C SER A 150 12.41 17.05 3.61
N ASN A 151 11.96 17.92 4.52
CA ASN A 151 12.61 19.21 4.84
C ASN A 151 13.63 19.13 5.98
N VAL A 152 13.86 17.96 6.56
CA VAL A 152 14.91 17.76 7.57
C VAL A 152 16.09 17.09 6.87
N SER A 153 16.92 17.90 6.22
CA SER A 153 18.25 17.53 5.72
C SER A 153 19.32 17.90 6.74
#